data_AF-A0A9D9DNH0-F1
#
_entry.id   AF-A0A9D9DNH0-F1
#
_cell.length_a   1.000
_cell.length_b   1.000
_cell.length_c   1.000
_cell.angle_alpha   90.00
_cell.angle_beta   90.00
_cell.angle_gamma   90.00
#
_symmetry.space_group_name_H-M   'P 1'
#
loop_
_entity.id
_entity.type
_entity.pdbx_description
1 polymer ?
#
loop_
_entity_poly.entity_id
_entity_poly.type
_entity_poly.pdbx_seq_one_letter_code
_entity_poly.pdbx_strand_id
1 'polypeptide(L)' 'MKLTPKETDVITLVAAGYSDKEIGFQLNISYGTVRDYIDKIILKTNARNRTHAAMLYGKQNPEWMVGIS' A
#
# COMPACT_ATOMS: atom_id res chain seq x y z
N MET A 1 2.27 13.74 0.65
CA MET A 1 1.42 12.79 1.39
C MET A 1 2.26 12.05 2.42
N LYS A 2 1.79 11.84 3.66
CA LYS A 2 2.53 11.04 4.66
C LYS A 2 1.73 9.77 5.00
N LEU A 3 2.29 8.61 4.63
CA LEU A 3 1.81 7.32 5.07
C LEU A 3 2.51 6.93 6.39
N THR A 4 1.79 6.18 7.22
CA THR A 4 2.37 5.50 8.39
C THR A 4 3.21 4.30 7.93
N PRO A 5 4.13 3.79 8.75
CA PRO A 5 4.92 2.61 8.40
C PRO A 5 4.06 1.42 7.94
N LYS A 6 2.96 1.14 8.65
CA LYS A 6 2.02 0.06 8.27
C LYS A 6 1.32 0.31 6.95
N GLU A 7 0.94 1.55 6.66
CA GLU A 7 0.35 1.89 5.37
C GLU A 7 1.38 1.81 4.24
N THR A 8 2.65 2.14 4.52
CA THR A 8 3.76 1.94 3.59
C THR A 8 4.00 0.46 3.32
N ASP A 9 3.98 -0.41 4.34
CA ASP A 9 4.09 -1.87 4.15
C ASP A 9 2.97 -2.39 3.24
N VAL A 10 1.72 -2.00 3.52
CA VAL A 10 0.54 -2.41 2.74
C VAL A 10 0.65 -1.93 1.29
N ILE A 11 0.95 -0.64 1.05
CA ILE A 11 1.03 -0.12 -0.33
C ILE A 11 2.22 -0.71 -1.10
N THR A 12 3.26 -1.16 -0.40
CA THR A 12 4.42 -1.87 -0.99
C THR A 12 4.01 -3.21 -1.53
N LEU A 13 3.29 -4.00 -0.74
CA LEU A 13 2.78 -5.28 -1.18
C LEU A 13 1.69 -5.13 -2.26
N VAL A 14 0.88 -4.07 -2.21
CA VAL A 14 -0.04 -3.72 -3.31
C VAL A 14 0.74 -3.47 -4.61
N ALA A 15 1.82 -2.70 -4.56
CA ALA A 15 2.64 -2.39 -5.74
C ALA A 15 3.34 -3.64 -6.29
N ALA A 16 3.73 -4.57 -5.42
CA ALA A 16 4.28 -5.87 -5.79
C ALA A 16 3.24 -6.88 -6.31
N GLY A 17 1.95 -6.51 -6.35
CA GLY A 17 0.89 -7.32 -6.96
C GLY A 17 0.17 -8.30 -6.02
N TYR A 18 0.41 -8.22 -4.71
CA TYR A 18 -0.24 -9.09 -3.74
C TYR A 18 -1.73 -8.76 -3.56
N SER A 19 -2.55 -9.80 -3.39
CA SER A 19 -3.95 -9.69 -3.00
C SER A 19 -4.10 -9.33 -1.50
N ASP A 20 -5.24 -8.79 -1.10
CA ASP A 20 -5.48 -8.40 0.30
C ASP A 20 -5.34 -9.56 1.29
N LYS A 21 -5.65 -10.79 0.84
CA LYS A 21 -5.50 -12.00 1.65
C LYS A 21 -4.01 -12.31 1.86
N GLU A 22 -3.21 -12.24 0.81
CA GLU A 22 -1.77 -12.46 0.90
C GLU A 22 -1.09 -11.37 1.72
N ILE A 23 -1.50 -10.10 1.56
CA ILE A 23 -1.02 -8.99 2.38
C ILE A 23 -1.32 -9.23 3.86
N GLY A 24 -2.54 -9.67 4.18
CA GLY A 24 -2.93 -9.99 5.55
C GLY A 24 -2.07 -11.09 6.14
N PHE A 25 -1.80 -12.14 5.35
CA PHE A 25 -0.89 -13.21 5.75
C PHE A 25 0.54 -12.71 5.98
N GLN A 26 1.11 -11.93 5.06
CA GLN A 26 2.48 -11.40 5.15
C GLN A 26 2.68 -10.45 6.34
N LEU A 27 1.68 -9.63 6.64
CA LEU A 27 1.74 -8.64 7.71
C LEU A 27 1.17 -9.14 9.05
N ASN A 28 0.72 -10.40 9.10
CA ASN A 28 0.07 -11.02 10.25
C ASN A 28 -1.12 -10.19 10.78
N ILE A 29 -1.98 -9.73 9.87
CA ILE A 29 -3.20 -8.95 10.17
C ILE A 29 -4.40 -9.52 9.41
N SER A 30 -5.61 -9.19 9.87
CA SER A 30 -6.82 -9.66 9.20
C SER A 30 -6.99 -9.02 7.81
N TYR A 31 -7.63 -9.76 6.90
CA TYR A 31 -8.05 -9.23 5.60
C TYR A 31 -8.85 -7.92 5.72
N GLY A 32 -9.74 -7.81 6.70
CA GLY A 32 -10.51 -6.58 6.95
C GLY A 32 -9.60 -5.40 7.29
N THR A 33 -8.61 -5.64 8.15
CA THR A 33 -7.60 -4.63 8.51
C THR A 33 -6.77 -4.18 7.31
N VAL A 34 -6.45 -5.08 6.38
CA VAL A 34 -5.77 -4.71 5.12
C VAL A 34 -6.65 -3.77 4.29
N ARG A 35 -7.94 -4.07 4.14
CA ARG A 35 -8.86 -3.19 3.39
C ARG A 35 -8.98 -1.83 4.04
N ASP A 36 -9.07 -1.77 5.37
CA ASP A 36 -9.09 -0.50 6.11
C ASP A 36 -7.82 0.34 5.84
N TYR A 37 -6.65 -0.30 5.77
CA TYR A 37 -5.41 0.40 5.39
C TYR A 37 -5.47 0.88 3.94
N ILE A 38 -5.90 0.04 3.00
CA ILE A 38 -6.03 0.40 1.58
C ILE A 38 -6.97 1.59 1.41
N ASP A 39 -8.13 1.60 2.07
CA ASP A 39 -9.09 2.70 2.00
C ASP A 39 -8.50 3.99 2.54
N LYS A 40 -7.78 3.94 3.69
CA LYS A 40 -7.05 5.10 4.23
C LYS A 40 -5.97 5.59 3.28
N ILE A 41 -5.23 4.69 2.63
CA ILE A 41 -4.19 5.04 1.66
C ILE A 41 -4.81 5.71 0.44
N ILE A 42 -5.91 5.18 -0.09
CA ILE A 42 -6.65 5.76 -1.22
C ILE A 42 -7.12 7.17 -0.90
N LEU A 43 -7.70 7.38 0.28
CA LEU A 43 -8.12 8.71 0.74
C LEU A 43 -6.93 9.67 0.88
N LYS A 44 -5.82 9.23 1.48
CA LYS A 44 -4.61 10.06 1.68
C LYS A 44 -3.88 10.38 0.37
N THR A 45 -3.95 9.49 -0.63
CA THR A 45 -3.35 9.68 -1.96
C THR A 45 -4.27 10.50 -2.87
N ASN A 46 -5.55 10.66 -2.50
CA ASN A 46 -6.60 11.07 -3.43
C ASN A 46 -6.65 10.19 -4.68
N ALA A 47 -6.39 8.89 -4.51
CA ALA A 47 -6.42 7.93 -5.59
C ALA A 47 -7.84 7.47 -5.91
N ARG A 48 -7.99 6.78 -7.03
CA ARG A 48 -9.28 6.22 -7.47
C ARG A 48 -9.43 4.75 -7.08
N ASN A 49 -8.30 4.07 -6.88
CA ASN A 49 -8.21 2.67 -6.52
C ASN A 49 -6.78 2.38 -5.98
N ARG A 50 -6.57 1.18 -5.46
CA ARG A 50 -5.28 0.75 -4.88
C ARG A 50 -4.10 0.85 -5.86
N THR A 51 -4.32 0.53 -7.14
CA THR A 51 -3.27 0.58 -8.17
C THR A 51 -2.87 2.01 -8.46
N HIS A 52 -3.85 2.91 -8.59
CA HIS A 52 -3.60 4.34 -8.72
C HIS A 52 -2.89 4.88 -7.47
N ALA A 53 -3.26 4.40 -6.27
CA ALA A 53 -2.58 4.79 -5.03
C ALA A 53 -1.11 4.37 -5.01
N ALA A 54 -0.79 3.13 -5.43
CA ALA A 54 0.58 2.65 -5.52
C ALA A 54 1.42 3.47 -6.52
N MET A 55 0.85 3.77 -7.69
CA MET A 55 1.51 4.63 -8.70
C MET A 55 1.75 6.05 -8.18
N LEU A 56 0.76 6.68 -7.54
CA LEU A 56 0.89 8.03 -6.98
C LEU A 56 1.91 8.08 -5.83
N TYR A 57 1.96 7.04 -5.01
CA TYR A 57 2.92 6.92 -3.93
C TYR A 57 4.34 6.77 -4.48
N GLY A 58 4.56 5.89 -5.47
CA GLY A 58 5.86 5.74 -6.13
C GLY A 58 6.32 7.01 -6.86
N LYS A 59 5.41 7.74 -7.51
CA LYS A 59 5.73 9.04 -8.15
C LYS A 59 6.20 10.10 -7.15
N GLN A 60 5.67 10.08 -5.93
CA GLN A 60 6.07 10.99 -4.85
C GLN A 60 7.32 10.50 -4.09
N ASN A 61 7.63 9.20 -4.14
CA ASN A 61 8.74 8.57 -3.42
C ASN A 61 9.57 7.72 -4.40
N PRO A 62 10.37 8.34 -5.29
CA PRO A 62 11.08 7.61 -6.34
C PRO A 62 12.08 6.57 -5.81
N GLU A 63 12.59 6.75 -4.58
CA GLU A 63 13.55 5.83 -3.97
C GLU A 63 12.90 4.63 -3.24
N TRP A 64 11.58 4.65 -3.06
CA TRP A 64 10.85 3.64 -2.27
C TRP A 64 10.95 2.22 -2.85
N MET A 65 11.05 2.09 -4.18
CA MET A 65 11.15 0.77 -4.82
C MET A 65 12.60 0.29 -5.00
N VAL A 66 13.59 1.12 -4.66
CA VAL A 66 15.02 0.80 -4.85
C VAL A 66 15.49 -0.26 -3.84
N GLY A 67 14.78 -0.41 -2.71
CA GLY A 67 15.07 -1.41 -1.67
C GLY A 67 14.30 -2.74 -1.78
N ILE A 68 13.54 -2.97 -2.86
CA ILE A 68 12.73 -4.20 -3.07
C ILE A 68 13.43 -5.16 -4.07
N SER A 69 14.67 -4.86 -4.47
CA SER A 69 15.53 -5.73 -5.30
C SER A 69 16.49 -6.55 -4.46
#